data_AF-A0A494X2B5-F1
#
_entry.id   AF-A0A494X2B5-F1
#
_cell.length_a   1.000
_cell.length_b   1.000
_cell.length_c   1.000
_cell.angle_alpha   90.00
_cell.angle_beta   90.00
_cell.angle_gamma   90.00
#
_symmetry.space_group_name_H-M   'P 1'
#
loop_
_entity.id
_entity.type
_entity.pdbx_description
1 polymer ?
#
loop_
_entity_poly.entity_id
_entity_poly.type
_entity_poly.pdbx_seq_one_letter_code
_entity_poly.pdbx_strand_id
1 'polypeptide(L)'
;MAKFICDTCGKEVQVIDGVVSWTREEQELRNFKLTHKESLGTGCQPDNNRYRELYTLTLASGFMEFVQYLLERWADGLVLRDPETLRSVMRQLNLHMHEKLLMLVEE
;
A
#
# COMPACT_ATOMS: atom_id res chain seq x y z
N MET A 1 1.82 17.17 -3.46
CA MET A 1 2.07 15.84 -2.89
C MET A 1 0.75 15.10 -2.79
N ALA A 2 0.63 14.02 -3.56
CA ALA A 2 -0.54 13.17 -3.57
C ALA A 2 -0.81 12.69 -2.14
N LYS A 3 -2.05 12.89 -1.70
CA LYS A 3 -2.48 12.56 -0.36
C LYS A 3 -2.79 11.07 -0.28
N PHE A 4 -2.26 10.41 0.73
CA PHE A 4 -2.71 9.08 1.10
C PHE A 4 -3.95 9.20 1.98
N ILE A 5 -4.99 8.43 1.68
CA ILE A 5 -6.26 8.44 2.39
C ILE A 5 -6.44 7.09 3.10
N CYS A 6 -6.72 7.16 4.41
CA CYS A 6 -6.96 5.99 5.23
C CYS A 6 -8.27 5.31 4.81
N ASP A 7 -8.20 4.05 4.43
CA ASP A 7 -9.36 3.25 4.01
C ASP A 7 -10.36 3.00 5.16
N THR A 8 -9.96 3.25 6.42
CA THR A 8 -10.81 3.04 7.61
C THR A 8 -11.50 4.33 8.07
N CYS A 9 -10.75 5.42 8.26
CA CYS A 9 -11.30 6.67 8.80
C CYS A 9 -11.49 7.78 7.77
N GLY A 10 -11.06 7.60 6.51
CA GLY A 10 -11.16 8.58 5.43
C GLY A 10 -10.25 9.81 5.57
N LYS A 11 -9.42 9.87 6.62
CA LYS A 11 -8.49 10.98 6.88
C LYS A 11 -7.17 10.75 6.16
N GLU A 12 -6.42 11.85 5.99
CA GLU A 12 -5.09 11.83 5.42
C GLU A 12 -4.11 11.02 6.29
N VAL A 13 -3.23 10.28 5.62
CA VAL A 13 -2.16 9.46 6.21
C VAL A 13 -0.82 10.04 5.79
N GLN A 14 0.01 10.45 6.75
CA GLN A 14 1.38 10.86 6.46
C GLN A 14 2.21 9.63 6.10
N VAL A 15 3.21 9.80 5.23
CA VAL A 15 4.07 8.69 4.76
C VAL A 15 4.70 7.90 5.91
N ILE A 16 5.15 8.60 6.96
CA ILE A 16 5.76 8.00 8.15
C ILE A 16 4.77 7.27 9.06
N ASP A 17 3.48 7.59 8.94
CA ASP A 17 2.38 7.18 9.82
C ASP A 17 1.48 6.13 9.19
N GLY A 18 1.77 5.76 7.94
CA GLY A 18 0.97 4.85 7.14
C GLY A 18 1.52 3.45 7.04
N VAL A 19 0.62 2.51 6.82
CA VAL A 19 0.92 1.13 6.46
C VAL A 19 0.03 0.70 5.30
N VAL A 20 0.55 -0.16 4.44
CA VAL A 20 -0.27 -0.95 3.52
C VAL A 20 -0.30 -2.38 4.04
N SER A 21 -1.48 -2.93 4.32
CA SER A 21 -1.68 -4.30 4.80
C SER A 21 -2.60 -5.10 3.88
N TRP A 22 -2.47 -6.41 3.89
CA TRP A 22 -3.33 -7.34 3.14
C TRP A 22 -3.41 -8.70 3.83
N THR A 23 -4.44 -9.47 3.49
CA THR A 23 -4.58 -10.85 3.92
C THR A 23 -3.97 -11.76 2.86
N ARG A 24 -3.13 -12.70 3.31
CA ARG A 24 -2.66 -13.84 2.52
C ARG A 24 -3.02 -15.12 3.25
N GLU A 25 -3.91 -15.90 2.68
CA GLU A 25 -4.35 -17.19 3.21
C GLU A 25 -4.44 -18.21 2.08
N GLU A 26 -4.02 -19.44 2.36
CA GLU A 26 -4.05 -20.54 1.39
C GLU A 26 -3.42 -20.15 0.03
N GLN A 27 -4.24 -19.95 -1.00
CA GLN A 27 -3.86 -19.54 -2.35
C GLN A 27 -4.49 -18.20 -2.74
N GLU A 28 -4.75 -17.31 -1.79
CA GLU A 28 -5.46 -16.07 -2.03
C GLU A 28 -4.72 -14.84 -1.47
N LEU A 29 -4.82 -13.76 -2.23
CA LEU A 29 -4.51 -12.41 -1.77
C LEU A 29 -5.82 -11.61 -1.74
N ARG A 30 -6.07 -10.93 -0.61
CA ARG A 30 -7.26 -10.09 -0.47
C ARG A 30 -7.07 -8.96 0.53
N ASN A 31 -8.04 -8.06 0.60
CA ASN A 31 -8.20 -7.01 1.58
C ASN A 31 -6.98 -6.07 1.67
N PHE A 32 -6.49 -5.58 0.53
CA PHE A 32 -5.43 -4.58 0.53
C PHE A 32 -5.96 -3.27 1.10
N LYS A 33 -5.28 -2.72 2.10
CA LYS A 33 -5.72 -1.52 2.83
C LYS A 33 -4.54 -0.60 3.11
N LEU A 34 -4.72 0.68 2.85
CA LEU A 34 -3.83 1.73 3.33
C LEU A 34 -4.47 2.37 4.58
N THR A 35 -3.81 2.27 5.71
CA THR A 35 -4.32 2.79 6.99
C THR A 35 -3.24 3.47 7.81
N HIS A 36 -3.64 4.19 8.86
CA HIS A 36 -2.73 4.62 9.91
C HIS A 36 -2.10 3.42 10.63
N LYS A 37 -0.90 3.60 11.19
CA LYS A 37 -0.24 2.61 12.03
C LYS A 37 -0.98 2.38 13.35
N GLU A 38 -0.93 1.16 13.86
CA GLU A 38 -1.51 0.80 15.16
C GLU A 38 -0.85 1.57 16.32
N SER A 39 0.45 1.86 16.21
CA SER A 39 1.20 2.63 17.21
C SER A 39 0.65 4.04 17.45
N LEU A 40 -0.22 4.54 16.57
CA LEU A 40 -0.89 5.84 16.72
C LEU A 40 -2.20 5.75 17.52
N GLY A 41 -2.61 4.56 17.97
CA GLY A 41 -3.82 4.36 18.78
C GLY A 41 -5.13 4.71 18.06
N THR A 42 -5.12 4.72 16.73
CA THR A 42 -6.28 5.14 15.91
C THR A 42 -7.32 4.05 15.71
N GLY A 43 -6.99 2.79 16.01
CA GLY A 43 -7.85 1.62 15.73
C GLY A 43 -8.17 1.45 14.23
N CYS A 44 -7.31 1.97 13.35
CA CYS A 44 -7.56 1.96 11.91
C CYS A 44 -7.05 0.69 11.22
N GLN A 45 -6.14 -0.08 11.82
CA GLN A 45 -5.58 -1.26 11.16
C GLN A 45 -6.59 -2.41 11.13
N PRO A 46 -6.86 -3.01 9.96
CA PRO A 46 -7.63 -4.24 9.87
C PRO A 46 -6.81 -5.44 10.37
N ASP A 47 -7.49 -6.54 10.66
CA ASP A 47 -6.85 -7.83 11.01
C ASP A 47 -6.28 -8.53 9.76
N ASN A 48 -5.31 -7.87 9.14
CA ASN A 48 -4.56 -8.37 7.99
C ASN A 48 -3.25 -9.01 8.46
N ASN A 49 -2.89 -10.17 7.89
CA ASN A 49 -1.72 -10.93 8.33
C ASN A 49 -0.40 -10.57 7.61
N ARG A 50 -0.42 -9.64 6.65
CA ARG A 50 0.77 -9.13 5.95
C ARG A 50 0.71 -7.61 5.88
N TYR A 51 1.87 -6.97 5.96
CA TYR A 51 1.98 -5.52 5.83
C TYR A 51 3.35 -5.05 5.36
N ARG A 52 3.38 -3.81 4.86
CA ARG A 52 4.57 -3.03 4.54
C ARG A 52 4.35 -1.59 4.98
N GLU A 53 5.42 -1.01 5.51
CA GLU A 53 5.46 0.39 5.91
C GLU A 53 5.31 1.32 4.70
N LEU A 54 4.46 2.35 4.80
CA LEU A 54 4.18 3.26 3.68
C LEU A 54 5.44 4.05 3.26
N TYR A 55 6.28 4.42 4.22
CA TYR A 55 7.57 5.06 3.93
C TYR A 55 8.50 4.18 3.08
N THR A 56 8.43 2.85 3.22
CA THR A 56 9.21 1.94 2.40
C THR A 56 8.63 1.86 0.99
N LEU A 57 7.31 1.80 0.86
CA LEU A 57 6.60 1.72 -0.43
C LEU A 57 6.69 3.00 -1.27
N THR A 58 7.03 4.13 -0.67
CA THR A 58 7.25 5.42 -1.37
C THR A 58 8.72 5.64 -1.78
N LEU A 59 9.59 4.67 -1.50
CA LEU A 59 10.93 4.58 -2.10
C LEU A 59 10.83 3.76 -3.39
N ALA A 60 11.59 4.15 -4.42
CA ALA A 60 11.58 3.42 -5.70
C ALA A 60 11.94 1.94 -5.52
N SER A 61 12.93 1.62 -4.68
CA SER A 61 13.30 0.24 -4.37
C SER A 61 12.17 -0.53 -3.68
N GLY A 62 11.58 0.05 -2.61
CA GLY A 62 10.51 -0.60 -1.87
C GLY A 62 9.23 -0.78 -2.69
N PHE A 63 8.93 0.15 -3.60
CA PHE A 63 7.85 0.00 -4.57
C PHE A 63 8.11 -1.17 -5.53
N MET A 64 9.33 -1.26 -6.09
CA MET A 64 9.71 -2.34 -7.00
C MET A 64 9.71 -3.71 -6.32
N GLU A 65 10.19 -3.79 -5.08
CA GLU A 65 10.12 -5.01 -4.26
C GLU A 65 8.66 -5.44 -4.00
N PHE A 66 7.76 -4.48 -3.80
CA PHE A 66 6.34 -4.78 -3.63
C PHE A 66 5.68 -5.28 -4.92
N VAL A 67 6.02 -4.69 -6.07
CA VAL A 67 5.57 -5.19 -7.38
C VAL A 67 6.11 -6.60 -7.64
N GLN A 68 7.39 -6.83 -7.37
CA GLN A 68 8.01 -8.15 -7.50
C GLN A 68 7.31 -9.18 -6.61
N TYR A 69 7.03 -8.82 -5.34
CA TYR A 69 6.26 -9.67 -4.44
C TYR A 69 4.92 -10.08 -5.06
N LEU A 70 4.16 -9.15 -5.64
CA LEU A 70 2.87 -9.44 -6.27
C LEU A 70 3.01 -10.36 -7.49
N LEU A 71 4.02 -10.12 -8.34
CA LEU A 71 4.30 -10.95 -9.51
C LEU A 71 4.68 -12.38 -9.12
N GLU A 72 5.52 -12.55 -8.09
CA GLU A 72 5.86 -13.88 -7.57
C GLU A 72 4.62 -14.61 -7.05
N ARG A 73 3.76 -13.92 -6.28
CA ARG A 73 2.52 -14.56 -5.78
C ARG A 73 1.59 -14.95 -6.91
N TRP A 74 1.52 -14.15 -7.97
CA TRP A 74 0.78 -14.53 -9.16
C TRP A 74 1.40 -15.75 -9.87
N ALA A 75 2.73 -15.79 -10.01
CA ALA A 75 3.42 -16.96 -10.57
C ALA A 75 3.23 -18.23 -9.72
N ASP A 76 3.11 -18.08 -8.41
CA ASP A 76 2.80 -19.16 -7.45
C ASP A 76 1.33 -19.64 -7.54
N GLY A 77 0.50 -19.03 -8.40
CA GLY A 77 -0.91 -19.39 -8.61
C GLY A 77 -1.89 -18.74 -7.64
N LEU A 78 -1.49 -17.75 -6.84
CA LEU A 78 -2.41 -17.08 -5.92
C LEU A 78 -3.45 -16.25 -6.68
N VAL A 79 -4.70 -16.36 -6.24
CA VAL A 79 -5.84 -15.62 -6.78
C VAL A 79 -6.04 -14.32 -6.00
N LEU A 80 -6.16 -13.21 -6.72
CA LEU A 80 -6.54 -11.91 -6.16
C LEU A 80 -8.07 -11.82 -6.09
N ARG A 81 -8.64 -11.84 -4.88
CA ARG A 81 -10.11 -11.90 -4.70
C ARG A 81 -10.82 -10.56 -4.86
N ASP A 82 -10.22 -9.48 -4.38
CA ASP A 82 -10.79 -8.13 -4.39
C ASP A 82 -9.84 -7.13 -5.07
N PRO A 83 -9.61 -7.29 -6.39
CA PRO A 83 -8.59 -6.54 -7.13
C PRO A 83 -8.75 -5.02 -7.06
N GLU A 84 -9.96 -4.53 -6.81
CA GLU A 84 -10.26 -3.11 -6.61
C GLU A 84 -9.54 -2.53 -5.38
N THR A 85 -9.32 -3.33 -4.33
CA THR A 85 -8.62 -2.89 -3.11
C THR A 85 -7.13 -2.68 -3.40
N LEU A 86 -6.50 -3.63 -4.08
CA LEU A 86 -5.11 -3.48 -4.54
C LEU A 86 -4.98 -2.31 -5.52
N ARG A 87 -5.93 -2.16 -6.45
CA ARG A 87 -5.94 -1.05 -7.41
C ARG A 87 -6.00 0.30 -6.70
N SER A 88 -6.80 0.43 -5.65
CA SER A 88 -6.88 1.67 -4.85
C SER A 88 -5.53 2.03 -4.24
N VAL A 89 -4.87 1.06 -3.59
CA VAL A 89 -3.54 1.24 -3.00
C VAL A 89 -2.50 1.61 -4.06
N MET A 90 -2.43 0.84 -5.15
CA MET A 90 -1.47 1.07 -6.24
C MET A 90 -1.67 2.44 -6.89
N ARG A 91 -2.92 2.91 -7.04
CA ARG A 91 -3.21 4.25 -7.57
C ARG A 91 -2.64 5.34 -6.67
N GLN A 92 -2.83 5.24 -5.35
CA GLN A 92 -2.31 6.24 -4.42
C GLN A 92 -0.77 6.25 -4.42
N LEU A 93 -0.13 5.08 -4.42
CA LEU A 93 1.32 4.95 -4.54
C LEU A 93 1.85 5.56 -5.84
N ASN A 94 1.23 5.23 -6.98
CA ASN A 94 1.65 5.73 -8.28
C ASN A 94 1.54 7.26 -8.39
N LEU A 95 0.45 7.85 -7.89
CA LEU A 95 0.28 9.31 -7.89
C LEU A 95 1.37 9.99 -7.05
N HIS A 96 1.65 9.45 -5.86
CA HIS A 96 2.71 9.98 -5.00
C HIS A 96 4.09 9.89 -5.66
N MET A 97 4.41 8.74 -6.26
CA MET A 97 5.69 8.54 -6.95
C MET A 97 5.83 9.44 -8.17
N HIS A 98 4.75 9.62 -8.96
CA HIS A 98 4.78 10.47 -10.14
C HIS A 98 4.99 11.94 -9.78
N GLU A 99 4.28 12.46 -8.77
CA GLU A 99 4.51 13.82 -8.30
C GLU A 99 5.94 14.03 -7.77
N LYS A 100 6.51 13.03 -7.08
CA LYS A 100 7.91 13.08 -6.64
C LYS A 100 8.89 13.16 -7.80
N LEU A 101 8.63 12.45 -8.89
CA LEU A 101 9.45 12.54 -10.10
C LEU A 101 9.35 13.91 -10.77
N LEU A 102 8.15 14.49 -10.85
CA LEU A 102 7.96 15.84 -11.41
C LEU A 102 8.75 16.89 -10.63
N MET A 103 8.72 16.83 -9.29
CA MET A 103 9.49 17.76 -8.45
C MET A 103 11.00 17.67 -8.68
N LEU A 104 11.54 16.48 -9.02
CA LEU A 104 12.96 16.31 -9.33
C LEU A 104 13.37 16.83 -10.71
N VAL A 105 12.41 17.10 -11.60
CA VAL A 105 12.64 17.62 -12.96
C VAL A 105 12.44 19.13 -13.02
N GLU A 106 11.68 19.70 -12.07
CA GLU A 106 11.45 21.14 -11.93
C GLU A 106 12.56 21.86 -11.15
N GLU A 107 13.48 21.12 -10.51
CA GLU A 107 14.73 21.59 -9.89
C GLU A 107 15.93 21.51 -10.85
#